data_AF-A0A2A9GNW3-F1
#
_entry.id   AF-A0A2A9GNW3-F1
#
_cell.length_a   1.000
_cell.length_b   1.000
_cell.length_c   1.000
_cell.angle_alpha   90.00
_cell.angle_beta   90.00
_cell.angle_gamma   90.00
#
_symmetry.space_group_name_H-M   'P 1'
#
loop_
_entity.id
_entity.type
_entity.pdbx_description
1 polymer ?
#
loop_
_entity_poly.entity_id
_entity_poly.type
_entity_poly.pdbx_seq_one_letter_code
_entity_poly.pdbx_strand_id
1 'polypeptide(L)'
;MKDKPMKDKLMNDKLEADMAKNPGGRPPNYLDEQLRDAIEALLDAGISEEDLSAPLVTKELKENHGVEGSINGGSLRGKMALMLPQIKREREDAYLLHVEETDEKLIEQAVVEFRRDLRIHAGRSRERHKKRTQEEIQENRARVEGLEASINALEDEVAAKDERIAALEEKEREWDARRTAMEEGLRKLEMECHSLREQRDLLERMGLGAKAANGAVEVSPP
;
A
#
# COMPACT_ATOMS: atom_id res chain seq x y z
N MET A 1 -13.79 47.99 -6.47
CA MET A 1 -13.98 46.58 -6.80
C MET A 1 -15.17 46.51 -7.75
N LYS A 2 -14.90 46.31 -9.04
CA LYS A 2 -15.88 46.38 -10.13
C LYS A 2 -16.43 44.99 -10.44
N ASP A 3 -17.69 45.00 -10.85
CA ASP A 3 -18.38 44.03 -11.69
C ASP A 3 -18.65 42.63 -11.13
N LYS A 4 -19.82 42.49 -10.50
CA LYS A 4 -20.52 41.20 -10.37
C LYS A 4 -22.04 41.17 -10.72
N PRO A 5 -22.67 42.13 -11.44
CA PRO A 5 -24.06 41.95 -11.88
C PRO A 5 -24.19 41.20 -13.23
N MET A 6 -23.09 40.82 -13.87
CA MET A 6 -23.14 40.18 -15.20
C MET A 6 -23.53 38.70 -15.19
N LYS A 7 -23.27 37.96 -14.10
CA LYS A 7 -23.56 36.50 -14.08
C LYS A 7 -25.05 36.20 -13.95
N ASP A 8 -25.79 36.99 -13.17
CA ASP A 8 -27.22 36.78 -12.98
C ASP A 8 -28.00 37.21 -14.23
N LYS A 9 -27.58 38.31 -14.89
CA LYS A 9 -28.09 38.67 -16.23
C LYS A 9 -27.78 37.59 -17.28
N LEU A 10 -26.56 37.05 -17.31
CA LEU A 10 -26.22 35.98 -18.26
C LEU A 10 -26.99 34.66 -18.02
N MET A 11 -27.37 34.38 -16.77
CA MET A 11 -28.19 33.19 -16.45
C MET A 11 -29.65 33.41 -16.85
N ASN A 12 -30.22 34.59 -16.63
CA ASN A 12 -31.55 34.94 -17.14
C ASN A 12 -31.62 34.99 -18.67
N ASP A 13 -30.63 35.60 -19.32
CA ASP A 13 -30.58 35.68 -20.79
C ASP A 13 -30.37 34.29 -21.43
N LYS A 14 -29.68 33.37 -20.74
CA LYS A 14 -29.57 31.96 -21.18
C LYS A 14 -30.86 31.17 -20.96
N LEU A 15 -31.60 31.44 -19.88
CA LEU A 15 -32.91 30.85 -19.65
C LEU A 15 -33.92 31.31 -20.72
N GLU A 16 -33.92 32.60 -21.08
CA GLU A 16 -34.71 33.12 -22.20
C GLU A 16 -34.28 32.55 -23.56
N ALA A 17 -32.97 32.41 -23.80
CA ALA A 17 -32.44 31.89 -25.06
C ALA A 17 -32.65 30.37 -25.25
N ASP A 18 -32.66 29.57 -24.17
CA ASP A 18 -32.95 28.14 -24.25
C ASP A 18 -34.47 27.86 -24.30
N MET A 19 -35.31 28.80 -23.84
CA MET A 19 -36.76 28.79 -24.13
C MET A 19 -37.10 29.02 -25.62
N ALA A 20 -36.21 29.66 -26.38
CA ALA A 20 -36.37 29.87 -27.82
C ALA A 20 -36.04 28.63 -28.69
N LYS A 21 -35.56 27.52 -28.10
CA LYS A 21 -35.11 26.32 -28.84
C LYS A 21 -36.11 25.17 -28.94
N ASN A 22 -37.42 25.42 -28.85
CA ASN A 22 -38.45 24.46 -29.24
C ASN A 22 -39.15 24.92 -30.53
N PRO A 23 -38.58 24.67 -31.72
CA PRO A 23 -39.04 25.28 -32.97
C PRO A 23 -40.33 24.65 -33.55
N GLY A 24 -41.13 23.93 -32.76
CA GLY A 24 -42.36 23.31 -33.24
C GLY A 24 -43.41 22.97 -32.17
N GLY A 25 -43.24 23.43 -30.93
CA GLY A 25 -44.20 23.19 -29.85
C GLY A 25 -45.19 24.33 -29.71
N ARG A 26 -46.48 24.03 -29.54
CA ARG A 26 -47.48 25.03 -29.13
C ARG A 26 -47.02 25.65 -27.80
N PRO A 27 -46.98 26.99 -27.66
CA PRO A 27 -46.58 27.63 -26.42
C PRO A 27 -47.46 27.14 -25.26
N PRO A 28 -46.90 27.00 -24.04
CA PRO A 28 -47.68 26.58 -22.88
C PRO A 28 -48.84 27.55 -22.65
N ASN A 29 -50.00 27.01 -22.27
CA ASN A 29 -51.21 27.78 -21.97
C ASN A 29 -51.16 28.48 -20.59
N TYR A 30 -49.98 28.54 -19.95
CA TYR A 30 -49.76 29.15 -18.64
C TYR A 30 -48.48 30.00 -18.66
N LEU A 31 -48.47 31.05 -17.84
CA LEU A 31 -47.32 31.90 -17.59
C LEU A 31 -46.40 31.30 -16.51
N ASP A 32 -45.14 31.73 -16.48
CA ASP A 32 -44.18 31.25 -15.48
C ASP A 32 -44.54 31.72 -14.06
N GLU A 33 -45.17 32.90 -13.93
CA GLU A 33 -45.73 33.40 -12.65
C GLU A 33 -46.84 32.48 -12.15
N GLN A 34 -47.76 32.04 -13.02
CA GLN A 34 -48.83 31.12 -12.66
C GLN A 34 -48.29 29.73 -12.25
N LEU A 35 -47.22 29.28 -12.91
CA LEU A 35 -46.54 28.03 -12.53
C LEU A 35 -45.87 28.17 -11.16
N ARG A 36 -45.23 29.31 -10.90
CA ARG A 36 -44.58 29.62 -9.63
C ARG A 36 -45.61 29.66 -8.50
N ASP A 37 -46.68 30.42 -8.67
CA ASP A 37 -47.77 30.54 -7.70
C ASP A 37 -48.40 29.17 -7.39
N ALA A 38 -48.66 28.36 -8.41
CA ALA A 38 -49.19 27.01 -8.24
C ALA A 38 -48.23 26.09 -7.47
N ILE A 39 -46.92 26.19 -7.72
CA ILE A 39 -45.92 25.42 -6.97
C ILE A 39 -45.84 25.90 -5.52
N GLU A 40 -45.80 27.21 -5.29
CA GLU A 40 -45.75 27.80 -3.95
C GLU A 40 -47.00 27.46 -3.13
N ALA A 41 -48.20 27.51 -3.73
CA ALA A 41 -49.45 27.12 -3.09
C ALA A 41 -49.47 25.64 -2.64
N LEU A 42 -48.94 24.74 -3.48
CA LEU A 42 -48.82 23.32 -3.14
C LEU A 42 -47.81 23.08 -2.02
N LEU A 43 -46.68 23.77 -2.02
CA LEU A 43 -45.69 23.70 -0.93
C LEU A 43 -46.27 24.24 0.38
N ASP A 44 -47.04 25.33 0.33
CA ASP A 44 -47.68 25.93 1.52
C ASP A 44 -48.82 25.08 2.06
N ALA A 45 -49.47 24.29 1.20
CA ALA A 45 -50.40 23.24 1.59
C ALA A 45 -49.71 22.02 2.25
N GLY A 46 -48.37 22.03 2.38
CA GLY A 46 -47.59 21.01 3.04
C GLY A 46 -47.19 19.83 2.16
N ILE A 47 -47.32 19.95 0.84
CA ILE A 47 -46.84 18.93 -0.11
C ILE A 47 -45.31 19.03 -0.18
N SER A 48 -44.62 17.90 0.00
CA SER A 48 -43.16 17.88 -0.06
C SER A 48 -42.65 18.11 -1.50
N GLU A 49 -41.42 18.61 -1.63
CA GLU A 49 -40.75 18.78 -2.93
C GLU A 49 -40.66 17.45 -3.72
N GLU A 50 -40.55 16.32 -3.00
CA GLU A 50 -40.43 14.98 -3.59
C GLU A 50 -41.79 14.47 -4.12
N ASP A 51 -42.89 14.95 -3.55
CA ASP A 51 -44.26 14.57 -3.92
C ASP A 51 -44.88 15.49 -4.99
N LEU A 52 -44.22 16.60 -5.31
CA LEU A 52 -44.65 17.57 -6.33
C LEU A 52 -44.58 16.95 -7.73
N SER A 53 -45.76 16.69 -8.30
CA SER A 53 -45.89 16.06 -9.60
C SER A 53 -46.61 16.93 -10.61
N ALA A 54 -46.28 16.77 -11.89
CA ALA A 54 -46.93 17.51 -12.98
C ALA A 54 -48.47 17.38 -12.99
N PRO A 55 -49.09 16.23 -12.65
CA PRO A 55 -50.54 16.15 -12.48
C PRO A 55 -51.10 17.05 -11.36
N LEU A 56 -50.41 17.14 -10.22
CA LEU A 56 -50.82 18.00 -9.10
C LEU A 56 -50.73 19.47 -9.48
N VAL A 57 -49.60 19.88 -10.06
CA VAL A 57 -49.42 21.27 -10.56
C VAL A 57 -50.40 21.59 -11.67
N THR A 58 -50.73 20.63 -12.55
CA THR A 58 -51.76 20.81 -13.59
C THR A 58 -53.15 21.05 -12.99
N LYS A 59 -53.47 20.34 -11.89
CA LYS A 59 -54.74 20.53 -11.17
C LYS A 59 -54.79 21.93 -10.54
N GLU A 60 -53.71 22.32 -9.87
CA GLU A 60 -53.59 23.63 -9.23
C GLU A 60 -53.69 24.79 -10.25
N LEU A 61 -52.99 24.68 -11.39
CA LEU A 61 -53.07 25.65 -12.49
C LEU A 61 -54.48 25.80 -13.07
N LYS A 62 -55.26 24.71 -13.10
CA LYS A 62 -56.64 24.72 -13.58
C LYS A 62 -57.59 25.34 -12.56
N GLU A 63 -57.45 24.95 -11.30
CA GLU A 63 -58.35 25.36 -10.22
C GLU A 63 -58.14 26.81 -9.82
N ASN A 64 -56.89 27.26 -9.71
CA ASN A 64 -56.56 28.59 -9.16
C ASN A 64 -56.18 29.64 -10.21
N HIS A 65 -55.73 29.22 -11.40
CA HIS A 65 -55.34 30.15 -12.47
C HIS A 65 -56.20 30.04 -13.74
N GLY A 66 -57.22 29.18 -13.74
CA GLY A 66 -58.17 29.05 -14.85
C GLY A 66 -57.52 28.59 -16.16
N VAL A 67 -56.40 27.87 -16.10
CA VAL A 67 -55.66 27.44 -17.30
C VAL A 67 -56.45 26.36 -18.05
N GLU A 68 -57.10 26.74 -19.15
CA GLU A 68 -57.89 25.82 -19.96
C GLU A 68 -57.03 24.97 -20.93
N GLY A 69 -57.50 23.74 -21.20
CA GLY A 69 -56.90 22.83 -22.18
C GLY A 69 -56.01 21.72 -21.61
N SER A 70 -55.29 21.05 -22.50
CA SER A 70 -54.32 19.99 -22.15
C SER A 70 -52.92 20.60 -21.96
N ILE A 71 -52.38 20.46 -20.74
CA ILE A 71 -51.00 20.84 -20.44
C ILE A 71 -50.08 19.66 -20.78
N ASN A 72 -49.02 19.92 -21.57
CA ASN A 72 -48.01 18.90 -21.85
C ASN A 72 -47.20 18.61 -20.58
N GLY A 73 -47.44 17.44 -19.98
CA GLY A 73 -46.75 17.02 -18.75
C GLY A 73 -45.24 16.91 -18.87
N GLY A 74 -44.68 16.64 -20.06
CA GLY A 74 -43.23 16.60 -20.27
C GLY A 74 -42.60 18.00 -20.20
N SER A 75 -43.23 18.98 -20.85
CA SER A 75 -42.81 20.38 -20.79
C SER A 75 -42.97 20.97 -19.38
N LEU A 76 -44.10 20.66 -18.72
CA LEU A 76 -44.38 21.10 -17.36
C LEU A 76 -43.33 20.56 -16.36
N ARG A 77 -42.99 19.26 -16.44
CA ARG A 77 -41.92 18.67 -15.60
C ARG A 77 -40.57 19.37 -15.81
N GLY A 78 -40.22 19.69 -17.07
CA GLY A 78 -39.00 20.42 -17.39
C GLY A 78 -38.96 21.81 -16.74
N LYS A 79 -40.07 22.55 -16.82
CA LYS A 79 -40.18 23.87 -16.18
C LYS A 79 -40.18 23.79 -14.64
N MET A 80 -40.91 22.83 -14.07
CA MET A 80 -40.88 22.57 -12.62
C MET A 80 -39.46 22.28 -12.11
N ALA A 81 -38.69 21.47 -12.84
CA ALA A 81 -37.32 21.11 -12.46
C ALA A 81 -36.35 22.30 -12.42
N LEU A 82 -36.63 23.36 -13.19
CA LEU A 82 -35.84 24.60 -13.18
C LEU A 82 -36.31 25.57 -12.08
N MET A 83 -37.63 25.63 -11.84
CA MET A 83 -38.25 26.60 -10.95
C MET A 83 -38.21 26.18 -9.48
N LEU A 84 -38.35 24.87 -9.19
CA LEU A 84 -38.33 24.35 -7.82
C LEU A 84 -37.04 24.69 -7.06
N PRO A 85 -35.83 24.52 -7.62
CA PRO A 85 -34.59 24.92 -6.92
C PRO A 85 -34.50 26.43 -6.64
N GLN A 86 -35.12 27.27 -7.47
CA GLN A 86 -35.13 28.72 -7.28
C GLN A 86 -36.07 29.08 -6.12
N ILE A 87 -37.32 28.60 -6.16
CA ILE A 87 -38.30 28.77 -5.08
C ILE A 87 -37.71 28.27 -3.75
N LYS A 88 -37.01 27.13 -3.76
CA LYS A 88 -36.34 26.58 -2.59
C LYS A 88 -35.31 27.53 -1.99
N ARG A 89 -34.37 28.02 -2.81
CA ARG A 89 -33.35 28.97 -2.33
C ARG A 89 -33.98 30.24 -1.78
N GLU A 90 -35.00 30.77 -2.45
CA GLU A 90 -35.69 31.98 -1.99
C GLU A 90 -36.41 31.74 -0.65
N ARG A 91 -36.99 30.56 -0.44
CA ARG A 91 -37.57 30.16 0.86
C ARG A 91 -36.49 29.99 1.93
N GLU A 92 -35.38 29.33 1.61
CA GLU A 92 -34.24 29.16 2.52
C GLU A 92 -33.65 30.53 2.92
N ASP A 93 -33.45 31.42 1.96
CA ASP A 93 -32.98 32.80 2.18
C ASP A 93 -33.99 33.59 3.03
N ALA A 94 -35.29 33.41 2.80
CA ALA A 94 -36.33 34.01 3.63
C ALA A 94 -36.26 33.53 5.10
N TYR A 95 -35.99 32.25 5.34
CA TYR A 95 -35.75 31.76 6.69
C TYR A 95 -34.49 32.36 7.32
N LEU A 96 -33.43 32.54 6.55
CA LEU A 96 -32.19 33.17 7.03
C LEU A 96 -32.40 34.65 7.40
N LEU A 97 -33.31 35.37 6.74
CA LEU A 97 -33.68 36.74 7.11
C LEU A 97 -34.35 36.85 8.49
N HIS A 98 -34.90 35.76 9.00
CA HIS A 98 -35.51 35.69 10.33
C HIS A 98 -34.53 35.33 11.44
N VAL A 99 -33.27 35.02 11.10
CA VAL A 99 -32.22 34.76 12.09
C VAL A 99 -31.82 36.07 12.73
N GLU A 100 -31.90 36.14 14.06
CA GLU A 100 -31.49 37.32 14.81
C GLU A 100 -29.97 37.50 14.78
N GLU A 101 -29.48 38.74 14.82
CA GLU A 101 -28.04 39.03 14.85
C GLU A 101 -27.33 38.38 16.04
N THR A 102 -28.05 38.15 17.15
CA THR A 102 -27.56 37.43 18.32
C THR A 102 -27.33 35.95 18.03
N ASP A 103 -28.23 35.30 17.31
CA ASP A 103 -28.11 33.90 16.94
C ASP A 103 -26.97 33.70 15.93
N GLU A 104 -26.83 34.60 14.96
CA GLU A 104 -25.72 34.57 14.02
C GLU A 104 -24.36 34.66 14.73
N LYS A 105 -24.23 35.56 15.71
CA LYS A 105 -23.01 35.66 16.54
C LYS A 105 -22.73 34.40 17.35
N LEU A 106 -23.77 33.74 17.88
CA LEU A 106 -23.62 32.47 18.60
C LEU A 106 -23.18 31.35 17.65
N ILE A 107 -23.73 31.29 16.45
CA ILE A 107 -23.34 30.33 15.40
C ILE A 107 -21.87 30.56 15.02
N GLU A 108 -21.49 31.80 14.72
CA GLU A 108 -20.10 32.15 14.39
C GLU A 108 -19.13 31.77 15.52
N GLN A 109 -19.48 32.08 16.77
CA GLN A 109 -18.66 31.73 17.92
C GLN A 109 -18.51 30.21 18.05
N ALA A 110 -19.60 29.45 17.94
CA ALA A 110 -19.56 28.00 17.99
C ALA A 110 -18.67 27.42 16.88
N VAL A 111 -18.78 27.92 15.65
CA VAL A 111 -17.94 27.49 14.52
C VAL A 111 -16.46 27.77 14.79
N VAL A 112 -16.13 28.93 15.38
CA VAL A 112 -14.74 29.28 15.76
C VAL A 112 -14.21 28.31 16.82
N GLU A 113 -15.00 28.01 17.86
CA GLU A 113 -14.64 27.09 18.93
C GLU A 113 -14.43 25.66 18.41
N PHE A 114 -15.39 25.14 17.63
CA PHE A 114 -15.26 23.82 16.99
C PHE A 114 -14.01 23.73 16.10
N ARG A 115 -13.74 24.77 15.30
CA ARG A 115 -12.55 24.79 14.44
C ARG A 115 -11.26 24.80 15.24
N ARG A 116 -11.23 25.50 16.37
CA ARG A 116 -10.08 25.50 17.29
C ARG A 116 -9.85 24.11 17.87
N ASP A 117 -10.90 23.46 18.35
CA ASP A 117 -10.82 22.13 18.97
C ASP A 117 -10.37 21.07 17.97
N LEU A 118 -10.91 21.09 16.75
CA LEU A 118 -10.48 20.22 15.66
C LEU A 118 -9.00 20.40 15.34
N ARG A 119 -8.50 21.64 15.31
CA ARG A 119 -7.08 21.92 15.08
C ARG A 119 -6.20 21.40 16.21
N ILE A 120 -6.60 21.60 17.46
CA ILE A 120 -5.84 21.09 18.62
C ILE A 120 -5.81 19.57 18.59
N HIS A 121 -6.94 18.92 18.34
CA HIS A 121 -7.03 17.47 18.27
C HIS A 121 -6.16 16.91 17.14
N ALA A 122 -6.27 17.48 15.93
CA ALA A 122 -5.44 17.10 14.79
C ALA A 122 -3.95 17.34 15.05
N GLY A 123 -3.59 18.46 15.68
CA GLY A 123 -2.21 18.78 16.06
C GLY A 123 -1.63 17.75 17.03
N ARG A 124 -2.33 17.47 18.13
CA ARG A 124 -1.94 16.46 19.13
C ARG A 124 -1.82 15.07 18.52
N SER A 125 -2.76 14.69 17.66
CA SER A 125 -2.73 13.39 16.98
C SER A 125 -1.49 13.28 16.09
N ARG A 126 -1.23 14.29 15.24
CA ARG A 126 -0.05 14.31 14.37
C ARG A 126 1.26 14.28 15.15
N GLU A 127 1.34 15.02 16.26
CA GLU A 127 2.52 15.03 17.12
C GLU A 127 2.79 13.65 17.72
N ARG A 128 1.77 12.96 18.24
CA ARG A 128 1.90 11.58 18.75
C ARG A 128 2.36 10.61 17.67
N HIS A 129 1.76 10.68 16.48
CA HIS A 129 2.16 9.84 15.36
C HIS A 129 3.60 10.12 14.95
N LYS A 130 3.99 11.39 14.81
CA LYS A 130 5.36 11.76 14.47
C LYS A 130 6.36 11.24 15.50
N LYS A 131 6.06 11.38 16.80
CA LYS A 131 6.90 10.89 17.88
C LYS A 131 7.05 9.37 17.84
N ARG A 132 5.94 8.63 17.71
CA ARG A 132 5.96 7.18 17.60
C ARG A 132 6.77 6.70 16.40
N THR A 133 6.57 7.31 15.22
CA THR A 133 7.35 6.96 14.02
C THR A 133 8.84 7.29 14.21
N GLN A 134 9.19 8.37 14.91
CA GLN A 134 10.59 8.66 15.22
C GLN A 134 11.22 7.63 16.16
N GLU A 135 10.49 7.19 17.18
CA GLU A 135 10.91 6.12 18.10
C GLU A 135 11.12 4.80 17.34
N GLU A 136 10.16 4.40 16.49
CA GLU A 136 10.27 3.20 15.63
C GLU A 136 11.47 3.27 14.66
N ILE A 137 11.75 4.44 14.08
CA ILE A 137 12.93 4.63 13.22
C ILE A 137 14.22 4.48 14.03
N GLN A 138 14.27 5.03 15.24
CA GLN A 138 15.46 4.92 16.10
C GLN A 138 15.70 3.46 16.54
N GLU A 139 14.65 2.75 16.95
CA GLU A 139 14.75 1.33 17.31
C GLU A 139 15.21 0.48 16.11
N ASN A 140 14.64 0.71 14.93
CA ASN A 140 15.05 -0.01 13.73
C ASN A 140 16.49 0.28 13.34
N ARG A 141 16.97 1.52 13.48
CA ARG A 141 18.39 1.85 13.25
C ARG A 141 19.31 1.10 14.19
N ALA A 142 19.02 1.13 15.49
CA ALA A 142 19.81 0.40 16.49
C ALA A 142 19.82 -1.12 16.21
N ARG A 143 18.68 -1.68 15.76
CA ARG A 143 18.59 -3.09 15.37
C ARG A 143 19.44 -3.40 14.14
N VAL A 144 19.42 -2.54 13.11
CA VAL A 144 20.23 -2.70 11.90
C VAL A 144 21.71 -2.64 12.25
N GLU A 145 22.15 -1.65 13.03
CA GLU A 145 23.55 -1.54 13.49
C GLU A 145 23.99 -2.79 14.26
N GLY A 146 23.14 -3.34 15.13
CA GLY A 146 23.42 -4.59 15.84
C GLY A 146 23.52 -5.82 14.94
N LEU A 147 22.68 -5.90 13.90
CA LEU A 147 22.74 -6.97 12.90
C LEU A 147 24.00 -6.85 12.04
N GLU A 148 24.36 -5.65 11.58
CA GLU A 148 25.58 -5.39 10.82
C GLU A 148 26.84 -5.80 11.62
N ALA A 149 26.91 -5.44 12.90
CA ALA A 149 28.00 -5.88 13.77
C ALA A 149 28.07 -7.41 13.91
N SER A 150 26.92 -8.08 14.01
CA SER A 150 26.84 -9.54 14.10
C SER A 150 27.26 -10.22 12.80
N ILE A 151 26.88 -9.65 11.65
CA ILE A 151 27.29 -10.13 10.32
C ILE A 151 28.81 -10.04 10.19
N ASN A 152 29.40 -8.87 10.48
CA ASN A 152 30.85 -8.70 10.39
C ASN A 152 31.61 -9.71 11.26
N ALA A 153 31.15 -9.96 12.49
CA ALA A 153 31.76 -10.96 13.36
C ALA A 153 31.67 -12.39 12.80
N LEU A 154 30.56 -12.74 12.14
CA LEU A 154 30.40 -14.03 11.48
C LEU A 154 31.26 -14.15 10.22
N GLU A 155 31.41 -13.06 9.46
CA GLU A 155 32.30 -13.01 8.30
C GLU A 155 33.77 -13.24 8.71
N ASP A 156 34.21 -12.60 9.80
CA ASP A 156 35.53 -12.84 10.38
C ASP A 156 35.72 -14.30 10.84
N GLU A 157 34.70 -14.90 11.46
CA GLU A 157 34.75 -16.30 11.89
C GLU A 157 34.83 -17.26 10.69
N VAL A 158 34.10 -16.98 9.61
CA VAL A 158 34.16 -17.76 8.37
C VAL A 158 35.55 -17.65 7.73
N ALA A 159 36.10 -16.45 7.62
CA ALA A 159 37.45 -16.24 7.08
C ALA A 159 38.51 -17.04 7.87
N ALA A 160 38.45 -17.01 9.20
CA ALA A 160 39.35 -17.78 10.05
C ALA A 160 39.19 -19.30 9.88
N LYS A 161 37.96 -19.78 9.66
CA LYS A 161 37.70 -21.19 9.35
C LYS A 161 38.26 -21.58 7.98
N ASP A 162 38.09 -20.73 6.98
CA ASP A 162 38.61 -20.98 5.62
C ASP A 162 40.14 -21.08 5.62
N GLU A 163 40.84 -20.18 6.33
CA GLU A 163 42.29 -20.26 6.51
C GLU A 163 42.70 -21.58 7.19
N ARG A 164 41.96 -22.00 8.22
CA ARG A 164 42.24 -23.27 8.91
C ARG A 164 42.00 -24.47 8.02
N ILE A 165 40.97 -24.46 7.18
CA ILE A 165 40.69 -25.52 6.20
C ILE A 165 41.85 -25.59 5.20
N ALA A 166 42.25 -24.47 4.62
CA ALA A 166 43.37 -24.43 3.67
C ALA A 166 44.66 -25.01 4.26
N ALA A 167 44.98 -24.68 5.51
CA ALA A 167 46.14 -25.24 6.21
C ALA A 167 46.04 -26.75 6.48
N LEU A 168 44.82 -27.27 6.71
CA LEU A 168 44.60 -28.70 6.88
C LEU A 168 44.71 -29.44 5.55
N GLU A 169 44.19 -28.88 4.46
CA GLU A 169 44.34 -29.45 3.12
C GLU A 169 45.81 -29.53 2.68
N GLU A 170 46.62 -28.51 3.01
CA GLU A 170 48.06 -28.54 2.72
C GLU A 170 48.75 -29.68 3.48
N LYS A 171 48.45 -29.86 4.77
CA LYS A 171 48.98 -30.97 5.57
C LYS A 171 48.53 -32.34 5.05
N GLU A 172 47.29 -32.45 4.57
CA GLU A 172 46.79 -33.68 3.96
C GLU A 172 47.59 -34.03 2.70
N ARG A 173 47.85 -33.04 1.83
CA ARG A 173 48.72 -33.22 0.64
C ARG A 173 50.13 -33.67 1.02
N GLU A 174 50.72 -33.09 2.07
CA GLU A 174 52.03 -33.52 2.57
C GLU A 174 52.02 -34.96 3.09
N TRP A 175 50.99 -35.35 3.84
CA TRP A 175 50.85 -36.71 4.36
C TRP A 175 50.64 -37.73 3.26
N ASP A 176 49.85 -37.40 2.25
CA ASP A 176 49.67 -38.26 1.08
C ASP A 176 50.99 -38.45 0.33
N ALA A 177 51.77 -37.37 0.11
CA ALA A 177 53.09 -37.47 -0.51
C ALA A 177 54.09 -38.31 0.31
N ARG A 178 54.03 -38.25 1.64
CA ARG A 178 54.84 -39.11 2.51
C ARG A 178 54.40 -40.57 2.43
N ARG A 179 53.09 -40.82 2.39
CA ARG A 179 52.52 -42.17 2.29
C ARG A 179 52.97 -42.83 0.99
N THR A 180 52.85 -42.14 -0.14
CA THR A 180 53.29 -42.67 -1.44
C THR A 180 54.79 -42.97 -1.46
N ALA A 181 55.63 -42.09 -0.90
CA ALA A 181 57.07 -42.34 -0.79
C ALA A 181 57.40 -43.57 0.09
N MET A 182 56.67 -43.76 1.19
CA MET A 182 56.82 -44.96 2.05
C MET A 182 56.38 -46.23 1.32
N GLU A 183 55.26 -46.20 0.59
CA GLU A 183 54.76 -47.32 -0.21
C GLU A 183 55.77 -47.72 -1.30
N GLU A 184 56.35 -46.74 -2.00
CA GLU A 184 57.43 -47.00 -2.97
C GLU A 184 58.69 -47.60 -2.31
N GLY A 185 59.07 -47.09 -1.14
CA GLY A 185 60.17 -47.61 -0.34
C GLY A 185 59.94 -49.07 0.07
N LEU A 186 58.76 -49.38 0.58
CA LEU A 186 58.34 -50.75 0.93
C LEU A 186 58.39 -51.67 -0.29
N ARG A 187 57.87 -51.24 -1.45
CA ARG A 187 57.92 -52.02 -2.68
C ARG A 187 59.35 -52.36 -3.11
N LYS A 188 60.29 -51.41 -2.98
CA LYS A 188 61.72 -51.66 -3.27
C LYS A 188 62.31 -52.69 -2.31
N LEU A 189 62.06 -52.55 -1.00
CA LEU A 189 62.47 -53.51 0.03
C LEU A 189 61.88 -54.91 -0.21
N GLU A 190 60.63 -55.00 -0.65
CA GLU A 190 59.99 -56.26 -1.01
C GLU A 190 60.68 -56.93 -2.21
N MET A 191 61.03 -56.16 -3.24
CA MET A 191 61.79 -56.64 -4.40
C MET A 191 63.20 -57.12 -4.01
N GLU A 192 63.91 -56.36 -3.18
CA GLU A 192 65.23 -56.74 -2.66
C GLU A 192 65.15 -58.03 -1.83
N CYS A 193 64.19 -58.13 -0.92
CA CYS A 193 63.92 -59.35 -0.15
C CYS A 193 63.57 -60.54 -1.04
N HIS A 194 62.86 -60.33 -2.15
CA HIS A 194 62.57 -61.39 -3.11
C HIS A 194 63.84 -61.85 -3.82
N SER A 195 64.65 -60.92 -4.33
CA SER A 195 65.93 -61.23 -4.97
C SER A 195 66.91 -61.96 -4.03
N LEU A 196 67.02 -61.51 -2.78
CA LEU A 196 67.86 -62.20 -1.79
C LEU A 196 67.35 -63.63 -1.49
N ARG A 197 66.03 -63.83 -1.46
CA ARG A 197 65.45 -65.18 -1.31
C ARG A 197 65.80 -66.06 -2.51
N GLU A 198 65.68 -65.56 -3.73
CA GLU A 198 66.09 -66.29 -4.93
C GLU A 198 67.59 -66.64 -4.94
N GLN A 199 68.44 -65.69 -4.53
CA GLN A 199 69.89 -65.91 -4.41
C GLN A 199 70.20 -67.00 -3.37
N ARG A 200 69.56 -66.95 -2.20
CA ARG A 200 69.68 -67.98 -1.17
C ARG A 200 69.26 -69.35 -1.73
N ASP A 201 68.10 -69.44 -2.37
CA ASP A 201 67.59 -70.70 -2.91
C ASP A 201 68.53 -71.28 -3.99
N LEU A 202 69.17 -70.42 -4.80
CA LEU A 202 70.19 -70.83 -5.75
C LEU A 202 71.45 -71.37 -5.04
N LEU A 203 71.93 -70.70 -4.00
CA LEU A 203 73.07 -71.16 -3.19
C LEU A 203 72.78 -72.51 -2.51
N GLU A 204 71.57 -72.71 -2.00
CA GLU A 204 71.12 -73.98 -1.45
C GLU A 204 71.14 -75.10 -2.51
N ARG A 205 70.62 -74.84 -3.72
CA ARG A 205 70.65 -75.79 -4.84
C ARG A 205 72.06 -76.14 -5.31
N MET A 206 73.00 -75.20 -5.20
CA MET A 206 74.43 -75.44 -5.51
C MET A 206 75.18 -76.17 -4.39
N GLY A 207 74.50 -76.56 -3.29
CA GLY A 207 75.12 -77.29 -2.18
C GLY A 207 75.99 -76.43 -1.26
N LEU A 208 75.88 -75.10 -1.36
CA LEU A 208 76.63 -74.14 -0.54
C LEU A 208 75.83 -73.69 0.71
N GLY A 209 74.61 -74.20 0.89
CA GLY A 209 73.62 -73.69 1.86
C GLY A 209 73.74 -74.12 3.33
N ALA A 210 74.63 -75.05 3.73
CA ALA A 210 74.78 -75.40 5.14
C ALA A 210 76.14 -76.01 5.50
N LYS A 211 76.99 -75.21 6.15
CA LYS A 211 78.10 -75.69 7.02
C LYS A 211 78.28 -74.91 8.34
N ALA A 212 77.35 -74.04 8.73
CA ALA A 212 77.56 -73.13 9.87
C ALA A 212 76.51 -73.19 11.01
N ALA A 213 75.72 -74.27 11.13
CA ALA A 213 74.72 -74.41 12.20
C ALA A 213 74.86 -75.68 13.07
N ASN A 214 76.09 -76.21 13.22
CA ASN A 214 76.42 -77.17 14.29
C ASN A 214 77.54 -76.57 15.16
N GLY A 215 77.16 -75.69 16.08
CA GLY A 215 78.12 -75.01 16.95
C GLY A 215 77.51 -73.92 17.82
N ALA A 216 76.34 -74.14 18.40
CA ALA A 216 75.85 -73.32 19.50
C ALA A 216 75.29 -74.24 20.58
N VAL A 217 76.18 -74.52 21.52
CA VAL A 217 76.00 -75.29 22.74
C VAL A 217 74.94 -74.63 23.63
N GLU A 218 74.03 -75.44 24.16
CA GLU A 218 73.21 -75.14 25.33
C GLU A 218 74.09 -74.61 26.48
N VAL A 219 73.88 -73.39 26.97
CA VAL A 219 73.96 -73.10 28.41
C VAL A 219 73.00 -71.95 28.76
N SER A 220 72.20 -72.23 29.80
CA SER A 220 71.13 -71.44 30.41
C SER A 220 71.59 -70.21 31.21
N PRO A 221 70.65 -69.36 31.71
CA PRO A 221 70.86 -67.98 32.13
C PRO A 221 71.23 -67.82 33.62
N PRO A 222 71.59 -66.59 34.02
CA PRO A 222 70.81 -65.86 35.04
C PRO A 222 70.24 -64.51 34.55
#